data_AF-A0A319DNP2-F1
#
_entry.id   AF-A0A319DNP2-F1
#
_cell.length_a   1.000
_cell.length_b   1.000
_cell.length_c   1.000
_cell.angle_alpha   90.00
_cell.angle_beta   90.00
_cell.angle_gamma   90.00
#
_symmetry.space_group_name_H-M   'P 1'
#
loop_
_entity.id
_entity.type
_entity.pdbx_description
1 polymer ?
#
loop_
_entity_poly.entity_id
_entity_poly.type
_entity_poly.pdbx_seq_one_letter_code
_entity_poly.pdbx_strand_id
1 'polypeptide(L)'
;MSLRQLPTELVHLVMENVTCQRDLNALAQTNRFFYRWLNPRLYKGAIRTQSKSLLRWAAKNGQVGTLQRLVENGMKKKTKKADEGVDSVVNFDHGQTPSSKLYKTPLGMAARRGNLPLDQHLIERGANATAKNPKNYRPLDIATLFGNFEIVAFLLPHLKQNFSADYTKYLAAALGPAVIGNYTSIARLLLASSAPINGTANNDADDIINFNEEETPLMIAIKKGNTGLVCLLLDYDGDPSMKITESDDPPLVDAARRGHENTVKLLVDRCLELEYAFAEAMFEAARWGRESVTAYFLSKGVDPDHAMKYNRTALSYAGYQAYTGTVKALLAAGADVNWTDAHGRTPIWYAIQTRDSKVIALYEKYSPADYEPYKDMEPDEEFDDWATEDEIE
;
A
#
# COMPACT_ATOMS: atom_id res chain seq x y z
N MET A 1 -56.48 34.40 10.11
CA MET A 1 -55.67 34.02 11.28
C MET A 1 -54.33 33.50 10.79
N SER A 2 -53.22 33.98 11.31
CA SER A 2 -51.92 33.37 10.98
C SER A 2 -51.89 31.94 11.56
N LEU A 3 -51.28 30.97 10.87
CA LEU A 3 -51.00 29.63 11.42
C LEU A 3 -50.30 29.69 12.79
N ARG A 4 -49.63 30.82 13.11
CA ARG A 4 -48.95 31.10 14.38
C ARG A 4 -49.90 31.42 15.55
N GLN A 5 -51.16 31.75 15.25
CA GLN A 5 -52.18 32.14 16.23
C GLN A 5 -53.16 31.00 16.54
N LEU A 6 -52.97 29.83 15.89
CA LEU A 6 -53.80 28.67 16.15
C LEU A 6 -53.38 28.00 17.46
N PRO A 7 -54.34 27.57 18.29
CA PRO A 7 -54.09 26.68 19.42
C PRO A 7 -53.30 25.44 18.99
N THR A 8 -52.43 24.97 19.89
CA THR A 8 -51.57 23.81 19.63
C THR A 8 -52.36 22.58 19.19
N GLU A 9 -53.55 22.32 19.74
CA GLU A 9 -54.37 21.17 19.35
C GLU A 9 -54.84 21.23 17.89
N LEU A 10 -55.19 22.43 17.39
CA LEU A 10 -55.63 22.61 16.01
C LEU A 10 -54.46 22.53 15.02
N VAL A 11 -53.28 23.01 15.43
CA VAL A 11 -52.04 22.81 14.66
C VAL A 11 -51.73 21.32 14.54
N HIS A 12 -51.88 20.54 15.63
CA HIS A 12 -51.71 19.09 15.62
C HIS A 12 -52.63 18.40 14.59
N LEU A 13 -53.91 18.75 14.60
CA LEU A 13 -54.94 18.13 13.75
C LEU A 13 -54.75 18.46 12.26
N VAL A 14 -54.34 19.69 11.95
CA VAL A 14 -53.99 20.09 10.58
C VAL A 14 -52.76 19.33 10.11
N MET A 15 -51.70 19.27 10.93
CA MET A 15 -50.45 18.61 10.57
C MET A 15 -50.55 17.08 10.50
N GLU A 16 -51.53 16.47 11.20
CA GLU A 16 -51.84 15.05 11.07
C GLU A 16 -52.40 14.68 9.71
N ASN A 17 -53.19 15.57 9.12
CA ASN A 17 -53.89 15.36 7.85
C ASN A 17 -53.09 15.79 6.61
N VAL A 18 -51.96 16.50 6.77
CA VAL A 18 -51.05 16.78 5.66
C VAL A 18 -50.19 15.55 5.36
N THR A 19 -50.51 14.85 4.27
CA THR A 19 -49.81 13.63 3.85
C THR A 19 -48.75 13.88 2.76
N CYS A 20 -48.79 15.04 2.10
CA CYS A 20 -47.89 15.40 1.01
C CYS A 20 -46.52 15.89 1.52
N GLN A 21 -45.43 15.25 1.08
CA GLN A 21 -44.06 15.58 1.48
C GLN A 21 -43.65 17.01 1.09
N ARG A 22 -44.13 17.52 -0.06
CA ARG A 22 -43.85 18.89 -0.53
C ARG A 22 -44.44 19.93 0.42
N ASP A 23 -45.66 19.70 0.88
CA ASP A 23 -46.39 20.63 1.75
C ASP A 23 -45.84 20.60 3.17
N LEU A 24 -45.44 19.42 3.66
CA LEU A 24 -44.71 19.29 4.94
C LEU A 24 -43.37 20.04 4.90
N ASN A 25 -42.63 19.97 3.78
CA ASN A 25 -41.37 20.70 3.60
C ASN A 25 -41.59 22.21 3.55
N ALA A 26 -42.60 22.68 2.80
CA ALA A 26 -42.95 24.08 2.73
C ALA A 26 -43.34 24.63 4.12
N LEU A 27 -44.18 23.90 4.86
CA LEU A 27 -44.59 24.27 6.22
C LEU A 27 -43.40 24.32 7.19
N ALA A 28 -42.47 23.37 7.12
CA ALA A 28 -41.28 23.36 7.95
C ALA A 28 -40.33 24.54 7.63
N GLN A 29 -40.25 24.98 6.37
CA GLN A 29 -39.41 26.11 5.97
C GLN A 29 -39.98 27.47 6.43
N THR A 30 -41.29 27.58 6.65
CA THR A 30 -41.92 28.85 7.04
C THR A 30 -41.65 29.27 8.49
N ASN A 31 -41.32 28.33 9.38
CA ASN A 31 -41.17 28.62 10.81
C ASN A 31 -40.37 27.55 11.57
N ARG A 32 -39.50 27.98 12.50
CA ARG A 32 -38.74 27.12 13.41
C ARG A 32 -39.61 26.26 14.34
N PHE A 33 -40.78 26.76 14.75
CA PHE A 33 -41.76 26.00 15.54
C PHE A 33 -42.31 24.81 14.75
N PHE A 34 -42.79 25.05 13.53
CA PHE A 34 -43.27 23.99 12.63
C PHE A 34 -42.13 23.05 12.20
N TYR A 35 -40.93 23.57 11.96
CA TYR A 35 -39.75 22.74 11.69
C TYR A 35 -39.50 21.76 12.83
N ARG A 36 -39.41 22.21 14.08
CA ARG A 36 -39.12 21.33 15.22
C ARG A 36 -40.15 20.21 15.38
N TRP A 37 -41.40 20.50 15.05
CA TRP A 37 -42.52 19.55 15.17
C TRP A 37 -42.64 18.60 13.97
N LEU A 38 -42.41 19.10 12.74
CA LEU A 38 -42.47 18.32 11.50
C LEU A 38 -41.18 17.53 11.25
N ASN A 39 -40.05 17.91 11.86
CA ASN A 39 -38.76 17.29 11.66
C ASN A 39 -38.81 15.76 11.82
N PRO A 40 -39.42 15.16 12.88
CA PRO A 40 -39.55 13.70 12.96
C PRO A 40 -40.34 13.05 11.82
N ARG A 41 -41.40 13.69 11.30
CA ARG A 41 -42.19 13.18 10.16
C ARG A 41 -41.45 13.34 8.84
N LEU A 42 -40.84 14.50 8.60
CA LEU A 42 -40.00 14.76 7.44
C LEU A 42 -38.79 13.83 7.40
N TYR A 43 -38.19 13.56 8.56
CA TYR A 43 -37.10 12.61 8.71
C TYR A 43 -37.55 11.18 8.44
N LYS A 44 -38.72 10.74 8.95
CA LYS A 44 -39.31 9.43 8.62
C LYS A 44 -39.65 9.29 7.13
N GLY A 45 -40.17 10.34 6.50
CA GLY A 45 -40.44 10.38 5.06
C GLY A 45 -39.17 10.33 4.22
N ALA A 46 -38.15 11.09 4.60
CA ALA A 46 -36.83 11.09 3.95
C ALA A 46 -36.09 9.75 4.13
N ILE A 47 -36.25 9.06 5.27
CA ILE A 47 -35.77 7.68 5.44
C ILE A 47 -36.48 6.75 4.46
N ARG A 48 -37.82 6.85 4.32
CA ARG A 48 -38.56 5.96 3.40
C ARG A 48 -38.17 6.13 1.94
N THR A 49 -37.87 7.36 1.50
CA THR A 49 -37.61 7.67 0.08
C THR A 49 -36.13 7.77 -0.29
N GLN A 50 -35.26 8.15 0.65
CA GLN A 50 -33.85 8.46 0.42
C GLN A 50 -32.90 7.86 1.48
N SER A 51 -33.35 6.90 2.31
CA SER A 51 -32.54 6.28 3.39
C SER A 51 -31.13 5.92 2.96
N LYS A 52 -30.98 5.26 1.80
CA LYS A 52 -29.67 4.83 1.29
C LYS A 52 -28.72 6.02 1.04
N SER A 53 -29.22 7.07 0.41
CA SER A 53 -28.43 8.28 0.09
C SER A 53 -28.12 9.11 1.34
N LEU A 54 -29.08 9.23 2.26
CA LEU A 54 -28.91 9.93 3.54
C LEU A 54 -27.93 9.20 4.47
N LEU A 55 -27.99 7.88 4.52
CA LEU A 55 -27.07 7.08 5.34
C LEU A 55 -25.66 7.12 4.77
N ARG A 56 -25.49 7.04 3.44
CA ARG A 56 -24.20 7.27 2.78
C ARG A 56 -23.67 8.68 3.03
N TRP A 57 -24.51 9.71 2.90
CA TRP A 57 -24.10 11.08 3.17
C TRP A 57 -23.69 11.27 4.63
N ALA A 58 -24.47 10.72 5.56
CA ALA A 58 -24.19 10.86 6.98
C ALA A 58 -22.91 10.09 7.38
N ALA A 59 -22.70 8.88 6.86
CA ALA A 59 -21.45 8.12 7.04
C ALA A 59 -20.27 8.85 6.38
N LYS A 60 -20.46 9.33 5.15
CA LYS A 60 -19.49 10.16 4.43
C LYS A 60 -19.12 11.42 5.18
N ASN A 61 -19.97 12.00 6.03
CA ASN A 61 -19.68 13.25 6.75
C ASN A 61 -19.46 13.04 8.26
N GLY A 62 -19.34 11.79 8.73
CA GLY A 62 -19.15 11.49 10.16
C GLY A 62 -20.30 11.98 11.05
N GLN A 63 -21.52 12.10 10.51
CA GLN A 63 -22.68 12.63 11.21
C GLN A 63 -23.31 11.55 12.11
N VAL A 64 -22.64 11.23 13.23
CA VAL A 64 -23.00 10.12 14.13
C VAL A 64 -24.44 10.23 14.64
N GLY A 65 -24.88 11.40 15.09
CA GLY A 65 -26.25 11.58 15.60
C GLY A 65 -27.34 11.42 14.52
N THR A 66 -27.03 11.80 13.27
CA THR A 66 -27.91 11.56 12.11
C THR A 66 -27.94 10.07 11.78
N LEU A 67 -26.79 9.39 11.82
CA LEU A 67 -26.71 7.95 11.58
C LEU A 67 -27.44 7.15 12.64
N GLN A 68 -27.26 7.46 13.93
CA GLN A 68 -28.00 6.82 15.03
C GLN A 68 -29.50 6.88 14.76
N ARG A 69 -30.03 8.07 14.43
CA ARG A 69 -31.46 8.24 14.12
C ARG A 69 -31.89 7.50 12.85
N LEU A 70 -31.06 7.47 11.81
CA LEU A 70 -31.36 6.73 10.58
C LEU A 70 -31.39 5.21 10.82
N VAL A 71 -30.43 4.70 11.59
CA VAL A 71 -30.32 3.28 11.92
C VAL A 71 -31.42 2.86 12.91
N GLU A 72 -31.77 3.70 13.89
CA GLU A 72 -32.90 3.51 14.82
C GLU A 72 -34.27 3.51 14.14
N ASN A 73 -34.50 4.39 13.17
CA ASN A 73 -35.81 4.53 12.52
C ASN A 73 -35.94 3.73 11.21
N GLY A 74 -34.84 3.20 10.67
CA GLY A 74 -34.79 2.44 9.41
C GLY A 74 -34.63 0.92 9.58
N MET A 75 -34.05 0.44 10.69
CA MET A 75 -33.85 -0.99 10.96
C MET A 75 -35.10 -1.56 11.65
N LYS A 76 -36.05 -2.13 10.90
CA LYS A 76 -37.09 -2.95 11.52
C LYS A 76 -36.44 -4.15 12.22
N LYS A 77 -36.74 -4.34 13.52
CA LYS A 77 -36.36 -5.52 14.32
C LYS A 77 -36.64 -6.81 13.52
N LYS A 78 -35.69 -7.75 13.54
CA LYS A 78 -35.83 -9.13 13.03
C LYS A 78 -37.24 -9.65 13.27
N THR A 79 -38.04 -9.79 12.22
CA THR A 79 -39.25 -10.61 12.27
C THR A 79 -38.86 -12.04 11.99
N LYS A 80 -39.09 -12.92 12.98
CA LYS A 80 -38.98 -14.36 12.86
C LYS A 80 -39.85 -14.84 11.70
N LYS A 81 -39.26 -15.11 10.53
CA LYS A 81 -39.71 -16.14 9.59
C LYS A 81 -38.54 -16.46 8.68
N ALA A 82 -38.12 -17.73 8.76
CA ALA A 82 -37.24 -18.36 7.82
C ALA A 82 -37.98 -18.49 6.48
N ASP A 83 -37.15 -18.49 5.44
CA ASP A 83 -37.42 -18.96 4.09
C ASP A 83 -38.19 -18.02 3.15
N GLU A 84 -37.50 -17.78 2.03
CA GLU A 84 -37.91 -17.17 0.77
C GLU A 84 -38.04 -15.63 0.73
N GLY A 85 -36.95 -14.98 0.29
CA GLY A 85 -37.02 -13.63 -0.29
C GLY A 85 -35.89 -12.67 0.10
N VAL A 86 -34.82 -12.67 -0.69
CA VAL A 86 -34.01 -11.49 -1.04
C VAL A 86 -33.44 -10.63 0.10
N ASP A 87 -32.19 -10.91 0.46
CA ASP A 87 -31.04 -9.99 0.39
C ASP A 87 -31.17 -8.51 0.88
N SER A 88 -32.13 -8.21 1.75
CA SER A 88 -32.37 -6.87 2.27
C SER A 88 -32.25 -6.95 3.78
N VAL A 89 -31.11 -6.53 4.37
CA VAL A 89 -30.99 -5.19 4.99
C VAL A 89 -29.54 -4.65 4.91
N VAL A 90 -28.60 -5.32 4.23
CA VAL A 90 -27.21 -4.80 4.13
C VAL A 90 -26.61 -4.87 2.71
N ASN A 91 -27.28 -5.48 1.73
CA ASN A 91 -26.82 -5.47 0.34
C ASN A 91 -27.55 -4.36 -0.45
N PHE A 92 -26.88 -3.23 -0.68
CA PHE A 92 -27.48 -2.07 -1.35
C PHE A 92 -26.63 -1.59 -2.51
N ASP A 93 -26.52 -2.42 -3.54
CA ASP A 93 -26.13 -1.97 -4.87
C ASP A 93 -27.38 -1.64 -5.73
N HIS A 94 -27.13 -0.96 -6.85
CA HIS A 94 -28.08 -0.30 -7.77
C HIS A 94 -28.24 1.21 -7.52
N GLY A 95 -27.49 1.96 -8.34
CA GLY A 95 -27.60 3.41 -8.49
C GLY A 95 -26.30 4.01 -9.04
N GLN A 96 -26.25 4.21 -10.36
CA GLN A 96 -25.16 4.86 -11.08
C GLN A 96 -25.10 6.36 -10.74
N THR A 97 -24.00 6.83 -10.16
CA THR A 97 -23.57 8.24 -10.25
C THR A 97 -22.03 8.31 -10.36
N PRO A 98 -21.46 9.32 -11.05
CA PRO A 98 -20.12 9.18 -11.64
C PRO A 98 -18.90 9.45 -10.73
N SER A 99 -19.01 9.81 -9.44
CA SER A 99 -17.85 10.37 -8.70
C SER A 99 -17.48 9.80 -7.32
N SER A 100 -17.95 8.60 -6.91
CA SER A 100 -17.33 7.90 -5.76
C SER A 100 -17.56 6.39 -5.78
N LYS A 101 -16.94 5.69 -6.73
CA LYS A 101 -17.11 4.24 -6.92
C LYS A 101 -16.47 3.37 -5.80
N LEU A 102 -15.59 3.92 -4.96
CA LEU A 102 -14.71 3.12 -4.09
C LEU A 102 -15.27 2.61 -2.74
N TYR A 103 -16.35 3.17 -2.14
CA TYR A 103 -16.62 2.92 -0.69
C TYR A 103 -18.09 2.69 -0.33
N LYS A 104 -18.88 2.00 -1.16
CA LYS A 104 -20.35 2.04 -1.06
C LYS A 104 -20.98 1.41 0.20
N THR A 105 -20.25 0.68 1.05
CA THR A 105 -20.79 0.14 2.31
C THR A 105 -20.70 1.19 3.44
N PRO A 106 -21.76 1.38 4.26
CA PRO A 106 -21.73 2.35 5.37
C PRO A 106 -20.59 2.07 6.37
N LEU A 107 -20.35 0.78 6.62
CA LEU A 107 -19.25 0.29 7.44
C LEU A 107 -17.89 0.59 6.77
N GLY A 108 -17.75 0.38 5.46
CA GLY A 108 -16.53 0.78 4.73
C GLY A 108 -16.25 2.28 4.75
N MET A 109 -17.28 3.14 4.72
CA MET A 109 -17.08 4.61 4.82
C MET A 109 -16.62 5.04 6.21
N ALA A 110 -17.15 4.40 7.25
CA ALA A 110 -16.79 4.64 8.64
C ALA A 110 -15.38 4.10 8.94
N ALA A 111 -15.09 2.88 8.47
CA ALA A 111 -13.77 2.26 8.46
C ALA A 111 -12.71 3.12 7.78
N ARG A 112 -13.02 3.78 6.66
CA ARG A 112 -12.11 4.71 5.98
C ARG A 112 -11.80 5.97 6.79
N ARG A 113 -12.79 6.46 7.55
CA ARG A 113 -12.69 7.73 8.29
C ARG A 113 -12.14 7.59 9.71
N GLY A 114 -11.84 6.38 10.18
CA GLY A 114 -11.42 6.19 11.56
C GLY A 114 -12.56 6.37 12.57
N ASN A 115 -13.83 6.24 12.17
CA ASN A 115 -14.97 6.46 13.07
C ASN A 115 -15.38 5.17 13.81
N LEU A 116 -14.58 4.77 14.80
CA LEU A 116 -14.82 3.57 15.61
C LEU A 116 -16.24 3.53 16.25
N PRO A 117 -16.75 4.61 16.89
CA PRO A 117 -18.09 4.57 17.50
C PRO A 117 -19.20 4.26 16.49
N LEU A 118 -19.05 4.73 15.25
CA LEU A 118 -19.99 4.43 14.18
C LEU A 118 -19.87 2.98 13.72
N ASP A 119 -18.66 2.45 13.56
CA ASP A 119 -18.45 1.04 13.20
C ASP A 119 -19.01 0.08 14.25
N GLN A 120 -18.77 0.36 15.54
CA GLN A 120 -19.35 -0.40 16.65
C GLN A 120 -20.87 -0.44 16.57
N HIS A 121 -21.50 0.73 16.40
CA HIS A 121 -22.95 0.82 16.33
C HIS A 121 -23.54 0.11 15.09
N LEU A 122 -22.86 0.20 13.94
CA LEU A 122 -23.29 -0.49 12.72
C LEU A 122 -23.22 -2.02 12.90
N ILE A 123 -22.15 -2.54 13.51
CA ILE A 123 -22.01 -3.97 13.78
C ILE A 123 -23.04 -4.47 14.80
N GLU A 124 -23.27 -3.74 15.90
CA GLU A 124 -24.32 -4.07 16.88
C GLU A 124 -25.72 -4.20 16.25
N ARG A 125 -25.96 -3.46 15.17
CA ARG A 125 -27.22 -3.47 14.43
C ARG A 125 -27.25 -4.52 13.32
N GLY A 126 -26.19 -5.31 13.14
CA GLY A 126 -26.13 -6.40 12.18
C GLY A 126 -25.58 -6.01 10.82
N ALA A 127 -24.78 -4.94 10.73
CA ALA A 127 -24.00 -4.67 9.52
C ALA A 127 -23.05 -5.84 9.25
N ASN A 128 -22.98 -6.27 8.00
CA ASN A 128 -22.09 -7.35 7.57
C ASN A 128 -20.63 -6.84 7.49
N ALA A 129 -19.79 -7.32 8.40
CA ALA A 129 -18.36 -6.98 8.49
C ALA A 129 -17.50 -7.54 7.35
N THR A 130 -18.02 -8.48 6.55
CA THR A 130 -17.30 -9.09 5.42
C THR A 130 -17.83 -8.60 4.06
N ALA A 131 -18.82 -7.71 4.05
CA ALA A 131 -19.42 -7.21 2.82
C ALA A 131 -18.41 -6.41 1.98
N LYS A 132 -18.15 -6.88 0.77
CA LYS A 132 -17.22 -6.24 -0.15
C LYS A 132 -17.85 -5.02 -0.82
N ASN A 133 -17.04 -4.01 -1.10
CA ASN A 133 -17.42 -2.88 -1.95
C ASN A 133 -17.35 -3.29 -3.45
N PRO A 134 -17.74 -2.41 -4.40
CA PRO A 134 -17.64 -2.68 -5.84
C PRO A 134 -16.21 -2.87 -6.38
N LYS A 135 -15.19 -2.60 -5.55
CA LYS A 135 -13.77 -2.81 -5.82
C LYS A 135 -13.21 -4.02 -5.07
N ASN A 136 -14.09 -4.91 -4.58
CA ASN A 136 -13.74 -6.16 -3.91
C ASN A 136 -13.08 -6.01 -2.51
N TYR A 137 -13.07 -4.82 -1.90
CA TYR A 137 -12.52 -4.57 -0.56
C TYR A 137 -13.57 -4.70 0.54
N ARG A 138 -13.19 -5.37 1.63
CA ARG A 138 -13.95 -5.48 2.88
C ARG A 138 -13.70 -4.29 3.81
N PRO A 139 -14.55 -4.06 4.82
CA PRO A 139 -14.31 -3.08 5.87
C PRO A 139 -12.93 -3.20 6.54
N LEU A 140 -12.45 -4.43 6.79
CA LEU A 140 -11.10 -4.67 7.33
C LEU A 140 -10.01 -4.18 6.36
N ASP A 141 -10.12 -4.52 5.08
CA ASP A 141 -9.17 -4.13 4.04
C ASP A 141 -9.10 -2.60 3.92
N ILE A 142 -10.26 -1.93 3.97
CA ILE A 142 -10.36 -0.47 3.97
C ILE A 142 -9.73 0.12 5.24
N ALA A 143 -10.09 -0.36 6.43
CA ALA A 143 -9.50 0.14 7.68
C ALA A 143 -7.98 0.03 7.67
N THR A 144 -7.46 -1.07 7.13
CA THR A 144 -6.02 -1.34 7.01
C THR A 144 -5.35 -0.43 5.98
N LEU A 145 -5.95 -0.25 4.79
CA LEU A 145 -5.44 0.64 3.75
C LEU A 145 -5.30 2.10 4.23
N PHE A 146 -6.21 2.55 5.08
CA PHE A 146 -6.22 3.90 5.64
C PHE A 146 -5.54 4.02 7.02
N GLY A 147 -4.92 2.94 7.53
CA GLY A 147 -4.14 3.00 8.77
C GLY A 147 -4.97 3.16 10.04
N ASN A 148 -6.26 2.82 10.02
CA ASN A 148 -7.17 3.01 11.15
C ASN A 148 -7.06 1.84 12.15
N PHE A 149 -6.01 1.88 12.98
CA PHE A 149 -5.64 0.82 13.92
C PHE A 149 -6.78 0.40 14.85
N GLU A 150 -7.50 1.35 15.44
CA GLU A 150 -8.57 1.07 16.41
C GLU A 150 -9.72 0.28 15.78
N ILE A 151 -10.00 0.53 14.50
CA ILE A 151 -11.04 -0.17 13.75
C ILE A 151 -10.56 -1.57 13.38
N VAL A 152 -9.30 -1.72 12.96
CA VAL A 152 -8.71 -3.06 12.74
C VAL A 152 -8.76 -3.89 14.02
N ALA A 153 -8.34 -3.31 15.16
CA ALA A 153 -8.39 -3.96 16.47
C ALA A 153 -9.80 -4.35 16.91
N PHE A 154 -10.81 -3.57 16.53
CA PHE A 154 -12.21 -3.89 16.79
C PHE A 154 -12.76 -4.98 15.86
N LEU A 155 -12.42 -4.95 14.57
CA LEU A 155 -12.94 -5.87 13.56
C LEU A 155 -12.35 -7.29 13.69
N LEU A 156 -11.07 -7.43 14.05
CA LEU A 156 -10.41 -8.74 14.08
C LEU A 156 -11.06 -9.76 15.03
N PRO A 157 -11.34 -9.44 16.31
CA PRO A 157 -12.05 -10.38 17.20
C PRO A 157 -13.45 -10.71 16.72
N HIS A 158 -14.17 -9.71 16.17
CA HIS A 158 -15.52 -9.90 15.63
C HIS A 158 -15.52 -10.85 14.43
N LEU A 159 -14.54 -10.72 13.53
CA LEU A 159 -14.38 -11.59 12.37
C LEU A 159 -13.98 -13.02 12.79
N LYS A 160 -13.06 -13.15 13.75
CA LYS A 160 -12.64 -14.46 14.28
C LYS A 160 -13.81 -15.24 14.88
N GLN A 161 -14.69 -14.56 15.62
CA GLN A 161 -15.83 -15.17 16.29
C GLN A 161 -16.96 -15.54 15.33
N ASN A 162 -17.26 -14.69 14.35
CA ASN A 162 -18.46 -14.84 13.51
C ASN A 162 -18.18 -15.39 12.10
N PHE A 163 -16.93 -15.40 11.65
CA PHE A 163 -16.51 -15.77 10.30
C PHE A 163 -15.21 -16.61 10.30
N SER A 164 -15.13 -17.60 11.20
CA SER A 164 -13.90 -18.39 11.41
C SER A 164 -13.40 -19.14 10.18
N ALA A 165 -14.27 -19.58 9.27
CA ALA A 165 -13.87 -20.39 8.11
C ALA A 165 -12.98 -19.61 7.12
N ASP A 166 -13.24 -18.31 6.96
CA ASP A 166 -12.53 -17.43 6.02
C ASP A 166 -11.54 -16.49 6.71
N TYR A 167 -11.38 -16.61 8.04
CA TYR A 167 -10.64 -15.64 8.85
C TYR A 167 -9.19 -15.47 8.37
N THR A 168 -8.51 -16.57 8.04
CA THR A 168 -7.15 -16.56 7.49
C THR A 168 -7.06 -15.81 6.16
N LYS A 169 -8.08 -15.94 5.29
CA LYS A 169 -8.15 -15.21 4.02
C LYS A 169 -8.31 -13.71 4.24
N TYR A 170 -9.03 -13.30 5.28
CA TYR A 170 -9.19 -11.87 5.61
C TYR A 170 -7.88 -11.28 6.15
N LEU A 171 -7.16 -12.05 6.97
CA LEU A 171 -5.84 -11.65 7.47
C LEU A 171 -4.81 -11.53 6.35
N ALA A 172 -4.78 -12.50 5.42
CA ALA A 172 -3.90 -12.48 4.25
C ALA A 172 -4.10 -11.20 3.41
N ALA A 173 -5.36 -10.88 3.09
CA ALA A 173 -5.71 -9.70 2.30
C ALA A 173 -5.38 -8.37 3.00
N ALA A 174 -5.32 -8.35 4.34
CA ALA A 174 -5.04 -7.14 5.12
C ALA A 174 -3.54 -6.89 5.34
N LEU A 175 -2.70 -7.94 5.40
CA LEU A 175 -1.29 -7.81 5.75
C LEU A 175 -0.50 -7.01 4.70
N GLY A 176 -0.69 -7.29 3.41
CA GLY A 176 -0.04 -6.56 2.31
C GLY A 176 -0.30 -5.04 2.39
N PRO A 177 -1.56 -4.57 2.40
CA PRO A 177 -1.88 -3.16 2.56
C PRO A 177 -1.30 -2.52 3.83
N ALA A 178 -1.24 -3.25 4.95
CA ALA A 178 -0.62 -2.76 6.18
C ALA A 178 0.87 -2.46 5.99
N VAL A 179 1.59 -3.37 5.32
CA VAL A 179 3.02 -3.23 5.01
C VAL A 179 3.26 -2.12 3.99
N ILE A 180 2.42 -2.04 2.95
CA ILE A 180 2.48 -1.00 1.91
C ILE A 180 2.33 0.39 2.54
N GLY A 181 1.36 0.55 3.47
CA GLY A 181 1.12 1.79 4.21
C GLY A 181 2.14 2.07 5.32
N ASN A 182 3.12 1.20 5.54
CA ASN A 182 4.07 1.26 6.65
C ASN A 182 3.39 1.28 8.04
N TYR A 183 2.23 0.63 8.18
CA TYR A 183 1.45 0.60 9.42
C TYR A 183 1.93 -0.53 10.33
N THR A 184 3.11 -0.34 10.94
CA THR A 184 3.78 -1.35 11.79
C THR A 184 2.88 -1.92 12.90
N SER A 185 2.09 -1.08 13.56
CA SER A 185 1.15 -1.53 14.61
C SER A 185 0.04 -2.43 14.08
N ILE A 186 -0.46 -2.14 12.87
CA ILE A 186 -1.50 -2.96 12.21
C ILE A 186 -0.88 -4.27 11.73
N ALA A 187 0.28 -4.23 11.09
CA ALA A 187 1.00 -5.43 10.67
C ALA A 187 1.28 -6.36 11.87
N ARG A 188 1.77 -5.83 12.99
CA ARG A 188 2.00 -6.60 14.23
C ARG A 188 0.72 -7.26 14.74
N LEU A 189 -0.39 -6.51 14.73
CA LEU A 189 -1.67 -7.03 15.19
C LEU A 189 -2.22 -8.15 14.29
N LEU A 190 -2.04 -8.02 12.97
CA LEU A 190 -2.42 -9.04 11.99
C LEU A 190 -1.56 -10.31 12.16
N LEU A 191 -0.25 -10.16 12.30
CA LEU A 191 0.68 -11.28 12.54
C LEU A 191 0.40 -11.98 13.88
N ALA A 192 0.16 -11.22 14.95
CA ALA A 192 -0.29 -11.76 16.24
C ALA A 192 -1.64 -12.49 16.15
N SER A 193 -2.44 -12.20 15.12
CA SER A 193 -3.69 -12.91 14.82
C SER A 193 -3.50 -14.12 13.90
N SER A 194 -2.25 -14.52 13.63
CA SER A 194 -1.86 -15.62 12.72
C SER A 194 -2.14 -15.33 11.24
N ALA A 195 -1.93 -14.09 10.80
CA ALA A 195 -1.92 -13.79 9.38
C ALA A 195 -0.82 -14.58 8.66
N PRO A 196 -1.08 -15.16 7.47
CA PRO A 196 -0.06 -15.87 6.71
C PRO A 196 1.02 -14.90 6.26
N ILE A 197 2.23 -15.07 6.80
CA ILE A 197 3.37 -14.16 6.61
C ILE A 197 3.88 -14.16 5.16
N ASN A 198 3.89 -15.31 4.51
CA ASN A 198 4.34 -15.49 3.11
C ASN A 198 3.18 -15.48 2.11
N GLY A 199 1.98 -15.08 2.54
CA GLY A 199 0.83 -14.96 1.64
C GLY A 199 1.04 -13.78 0.70
N THR A 200 0.96 -14.02 -0.61
CA THR A 200 0.97 -12.96 -1.61
C THR A 200 -0.29 -12.12 -1.48
N ALA A 201 -0.20 -10.82 -1.79
CA ALA A 201 -1.37 -9.94 -1.80
C ALA A 201 -2.20 -10.17 -3.08
N ASN A 202 -2.70 -11.40 -3.26
CA ASN A 202 -3.69 -11.74 -4.28
C ASN A 202 -5.01 -11.10 -3.91
N ASN A 203 -5.16 -9.84 -4.31
CA ASN A 203 -6.46 -9.20 -4.33
C ASN A 203 -6.92 -9.30 -5.77
N ASP A 204 -8.03 -10.00 -6.05
CA ASP A 204 -8.74 -9.90 -7.34
C ASP A 204 -9.35 -8.47 -7.49
N ALA A 205 -8.56 -7.42 -7.25
CA ALA A 205 -9.00 -6.06 -6.97
C ALA A 205 -8.27 -5.07 -7.86
N ASP A 206 -8.73 -5.02 -9.12
CA ASP A 206 -8.40 -3.98 -10.09
C ASP A 206 -8.30 -2.58 -9.46
N ASP A 207 -7.13 -1.94 -9.61
CA ASP A 207 -6.87 -0.49 -9.73
C ASP A 207 -6.60 0.38 -8.48
N ILE A 208 -6.73 -0.04 -7.22
CA ILE A 208 -6.50 0.91 -6.08
C ILE A 208 -5.04 0.96 -5.65
N ILE A 209 -4.36 -0.18 -5.69
CA ILE A 209 -2.96 -0.32 -5.31
C ILE A 209 -2.29 -0.83 -6.58
N ASN A 210 -1.51 0.01 -7.26
CA ASN A 210 -0.71 -0.41 -8.42
C ASN A 210 0.34 -1.40 -7.90
N PHE A 211 -0.02 -2.67 -7.85
CA PHE A 211 0.70 -3.73 -7.13
C PHE A 211 1.01 -4.86 -8.10
N ASN A 212 2.24 -5.36 -8.06
CA ASN A 212 2.58 -6.64 -8.68
C ASN A 212 1.98 -7.71 -7.77
N GLU A 213 0.88 -8.32 -8.22
CA GLU A 213 -0.06 -9.17 -7.47
C GLU A 213 0.59 -10.33 -6.70
N GLU A 214 1.87 -10.57 -6.92
CA GLU A 214 2.55 -11.77 -6.48
C GLU A 214 3.58 -11.53 -5.35
N GLU A 215 3.88 -10.27 -4.93
CA GLU A 215 4.90 -10.03 -3.89
C GLU A 215 4.51 -10.46 -2.47
N THR A 216 5.47 -11.00 -1.71
CA THR A 216 5.30 -11.28 -0.27
C THR A 216 5.35 -9.99 0.56
N PRO A 217 4.71 -9.94 1.74
CA PRO A 217 4.83 -8.83 2.68
C PRO A 217 6.29 -8.46 2.98
N LEU A 218 7.19 -9.43 3.10
CA LEU A 218 8.60 -9.19 3.37
C LEU A 218 9.30 -8.50 2.18
N MET A 219 9.08 -8.97 0.95
CA MET A 219 9.60 -8.32 -0.25
C MET A 219 9.14 -6.87 -0.37
N ILE A 220 7.86 -6.60 -0.14
CA ILE A 220 7.31 -5.23 -0.18
C ILE A 220 8.03 -4.33 0.84
N ALA A 221 8.21 -4.83 2.07
CA ALA A 221 8.89 -4.07 3.12
C ALA A 221 10.36 -3.78 2.76
N ILE A 222 11.03 -4.74 2.12
CA ILE A 222 12.41 -4.63 1.66
C ILE A 222 12.54 -3.62 0.51
N LYS A 223 11.73 -3.75 -0.56
CA LYS A 223 11.70 -2.81 -1.70
C LYS A 223 11.43 -1.37 -1.25
N LYS A 224 10.59 -1.19 -0.23
CA LYS A 224 10.29 0.13 0.36
C LYS A 224 11.34 0.63 1.35
N GLY A 225 12.25 -0.21 1.82
CA GLY A 225 13.26 0.16 2.82
C GLY A 225 12.71 0.34 4.23
N ASN A 226 11.55 -0.25 4.55
CA ASN A 226 10.92 -0.12 5.85
C ASN A 226 11.58 -1.06 6.87
N THR A 227 12.79 -0.74 7.35
CA THR A 227 13.60 -1.62 8.21
C THR A 227 12.85 -2.12 9.46
N GLY A 228 12.00 -1.28 10.07
CA GLY A 228 11.18 -1.70 11.23
C GLY A 228 10.13 -2.76 10.89
N LEU A 229 9.54 -2.71 9.69
CA LEU A 229 8.66 -3.74 9.18
C LEU A 229 9.42 -4.99 8.76
N VAL A 230 10.60 -4.84 8.14
CA VAL A 230 11.47 -5.99 7.81
C VAL A 230 11.83 -6.75 9.09
N CYS A 231 12.28 -6.04 10.13
CA CYS A 231 12.55 -6.64 11.44
C CYS A 231 11.32 -7.39 11.98
N LEU A 232 10.16 -6.75 11.97
CA LEU A 232 8.91 -7.35 12.45
C LEU A 232 8.54 -8.62 11.66
N LEU A 233 8.64 -8.59 10.33
CA LEU A 233 8.25 -9.72 9.48
C LEU A 233 9.22 -10.90 9.67
N LEU A 234 10.52 -10.64 9.83
CA LEU A 234 11.51 -11.66 10.19
C LEU A 234 11.30 -12.22 11.61
N ASP A 235 10.87 -11.40 12.58
CA ASP A 235 10.54 -11.86 13.94
C ASP A 235 9.34 -12.84 13.95
N TYR A 236 8.56 -12.88 12.86
CA TYR A 236 7.44 -13.81 12.64
C TYR A 236 7.75 -14.87 11.56
N ASP A 237 9.04 -15.19 11.37
CA ASP A 237 9.53 -16.23 10.45
C ASP A 237 9.17 -16.00 8.97
N GLY A 238 9.11 -14.74 8.53
CA GLY A 238 8.99 -14.41 7.11
C GLY A 238 10.22 -14.87 6.32
N ASP A 239 10.03 -15.55 5.20
CA ASP A 239 11.12 -16.13 4.41
C ASP A 239 11.81 -15.05 3.54
N PRO A 240 13.07 -14.68 3.82
CA PRO A 240 13.78 -13.65 3.09
C PRO A 240 14.42 -14.15 1.78
N SER A 241 14.38 -15.46 1.53
CA SER A 241 14.91 -16.12 0.33
C SER A 241 13.83 -16.50 -0.67
N MET A 242 12.55 -16.40 -0.28
CA MET A 242 11.41 -16.74 -1.11
C MET A 242 11.50 -16.02 -2.45
N LYS A 243 11.26 -16.75 -3.53
CA LYS A 243 11.07 -16.23 -4.88
C LYS A 243 9.66 -16.52 -5.32
N ILE A 244 9.02 -15.59 -6.01
CA ILE A 244 7.68 -15.80 -6.56
C ILE A 244 7.79 -16.13 -8.04
N THR A 245 8.62 -15.37 -8.76
CA THR A 245 8.96 -15.65 -10.16
C THR A 245 10.42 -16.08 -10.28
N GLU A 246 10.75 -16.80 -11.35
CA GLU A 246 12.15 -17.16 -11.63
C GLU A 246 13.02 -15.93 -11.94
N SER A 247 12.40 -14.85 -12.41
CA SER A 247 13.00 -13.53 -12.67
C SER A 247 13.18 -12.67 -11.42
N ASP A 248 12.66 -13.06 -10.26
CA ASP A 248 12.83 -12.25 -9.06
C ASP A 248 14.28 -12.26 -8.60
N ASP A 249 14.83 -11.05 -8.50
CA ASP A 249 16.08 -10.80 -7.80
C ASP A 249 15.96 -11.24 -6.33
N PRO A 250 17.03 -11.78 -5.75
CA PRO A 250 17.06 -12.01 -4.31
C PRO A 250 16.72 -10.72 -3.54
N PRO A 251 15.92 -10.77 -2.47
CA PRO A 251 15.50 -9.55 -1.76
C PRO A 251 16.66 -8.68 -1.24
N LEU A 252 17.82 -9.28 -0.94
CA LEU A 252 19.03 -8.55 -0.59
C LEU A 252 19.56 -7.66 -1.74
N VAL A 253 19.50 -8.14 -2.98
CA VAL A 253 19.91 -7.41 -4.18
C VAL A 253 19.01 -6.20 -4.38
N ASP A 254 17.70 -6.38 -4.23
CA ASP A 254 16.73 -5.29 -4.32
C ASP A 254 16.95 -4.20 -3.25
N ALA A 255 17.22 -4.60 -2.01
CA ALA A 255 17.56 -3.68 -0.93
C ALA A 255 18.82 -2.87 -1.26
N ALA A 256 19.83 -3.55 -1.84
CA ALA A 256 21.12 -2.98 -2.15
C ALA A 256 21.04 -2.00 -3.34
N ARG A 257 20.39 -2.39 -4.43
CA ARG A 257 20.07 -1.56 -5.61
C ARG A 257 19.41 -0.23 -5.21
N ARG A 258 18.45 -0.30 -4.30
CA ARG A 258 17.68 0.85 -3.81
C ARG A 258 18.41 1.67 -2.75
N GLY A 259 19.53 1.17 -2.22
CA GLY A 259 20.36 1.89 -1.24
C GLY A 259 19.81 1.86 0.18
N HIS A 260 18.98 0.87 0.53
CA HIS A 260 18.36 0.76 1.86
C HIS A 260 19.34 0.19 2.89
N GLU A 261 20.37 0.96 3.24
CA GLU A 261 21.52 0.52 4.04
C GLU A 261 21.14 -0.21 5.35
N ASN A 262 20.20 0.34 6.13
CA ASN A 262 19.77 -0.28 7.39
C ASN A 262 19.07 -1.62 7.15
N THR A 263 18.32 -1.74 6.06
CA THR A 263 17.67 -2.99 5.67
C THR A 263 18.69 -4.01 5.18
N VAL A 264 19.69 -3.59 4.39
CA VAL A 264 20.80 -4.47 3.95
C VAL A 264 21.55 -5.02 5.16
N LYS A 265 21.97 -4.16 6.10
CA LYS A 265 22.67 -4.60 7.32
C LYS A 265 21.85 -5.60 8.11
N LEU A 266 20.56 -5.31 8.32
CA LEU A 266 19.65 -6.19 9.05
C LEU A 266 19.49 -7.55 8.37
N LEU A 267 19.36 -7.60 7.04
CA LEU A 267 19.28 -8.85 6.29
C LEU A 267 20.59 -9.63 6.35
N VAL A 268 21.74 -8.98 6.18
CA VAL A 268 23.07 -9.60 6.28
C VAL A 268 23.32 -10.17 7.68
N ASP A 269 22.88 -9.49 8.73
CA ASP A 269 23.11 -9.91 10.11
C ASP A 269 22.18 -11.06 10.57
N ARG A 270 20.97 -11.16 10.00
CA ARG A 270 19.96 -12.15 10.41
C ARG A 270 19.74 -13.30 9.45
N CYS A 271 20.06 -13.13 8.17
CA CYS A 271 19.69 -14.06 7.10
C CYS A 271 20.95 -14.58 6.41
N LEU A 272 21.67 -15.49 7.08
CA LEU A 272 22.91 -16.10 6.55
C LEU A 272 22.68 -16.83 5.22
N GLU A 273 21.47 -17.31 4.98
CA GLU A 273 21.08 -17.95 3.71
C GLU A 273 21.16 -17.02 2.49
N LEU A 274 21.30 -15.70 2.67
CA LEU A 274 21.44 -14.73 1.58
C LEU A 274 22.91 -14.45 1.18
N GLU A 275 23.89 -15.12 1.81
CA GLU A 275 25.32 -14.88 1.54
C GLU A 275 25.70 -15.08 0.07
N TYR A 276 25.06 -16.04 -0.62
CA TYR A 276 25.29 -16.28 -2.04
C TYR A 276 25.01 -15.05 -2.92
N ALA A 277 24.15 -14.13 -2.47
CA ALA A 277 23.75 -12.94 -3.21
C ALA A 277 24.62 -11.71 -2.92
N PHE A 278 25.65 -11.80 -2.07
CA PHE A 278 26.44 -10.64 -1.65
C PHE A 278 27.19 -9.99 -2.81
N ALA A 279 27.75 -10.78 -3.72
CA ALA A 279 28.50 -10.28 -4.86
C ALA A 279 27.60 -9.50 -5.83
N GLU A 280 26.42 -10.05 -6.13
CA GLU A 280 25.39 -9.42 -6.94
C GLU A 280 24.80 -8.18 -6.27
N ALA A 281 24.53 -8.23 -4.96
CA ALA A 281 24.04 -7.08 -4.20
C ALA A 281 25.05 -5.93 -4.15
N MET A 282 26.35 -6.24 -3.99
CA MET A 282 27.43 -5.25 -4.06
C MET A 282 27.51 -4.62 -5.46
N PHE A 283 27.46 -5.47 -6.49
CA PHE A 283 27.48 -5.04 -7.90
C PHE A 283 26.32 -4.09 -8.21
N GLU A 284 25.08 -4.46 -7.88
CA GLU A 284 23.90 -3.62 -8.11
C GLU A 284 23.93 -2.34 -7.26
N ALA A 285 24.37 -2.41 -5.99
CA ALA A 285 24.58 -1.20 -5.19
C ALA A 285 25.58 -0.23 -5.87
N ALA A 286 26.68 -0.75 -6.40
CA ALA A 286 27.70 0.07 -7.05
C ALA A 286 27.20 0.65 -8.38
N ARG A 287 26.51 -0.17 -9.20
CA ARG A 287 25.87 0.22 -10.46
C ARG A 287 24.93 1.41 -10.30
N TRP A 288 24.24 1.51 -9.16
CA TRP A 288 23.31 2.59 -8.83
C TRP A 288 23.88 3.65 -7.87
N GLY A 289 25.20 3.65 -7.64
CA GLY A 289 25.88 4.71 -6.89
C GLY A 289 25.62 4.70 -5.38
N ARG A 290 25.24 3.54 -4.81
CA ARG A 290 24.94 3.37 -3.39
C ARG A 290 26.21 3.17 -2.57
N GLU A 291 27.04 4.21 -2.49
CA GLU A 291 28.38 4.18 -1.87
C GLU A 291 28.42 3.47 -0.50
N SER A 292 27.51 3.80 0.42
CA SER A 292 27.54 3.22 1.77
C SER A 292 27.22 1.72 1.79
N VAL A 293 26.33 1.27 0.90
CA VAL A 293 25.99 -0.15 0.75
C VAL A 293 27.12 -0.90 0.06
N THR A 294 27.72 -0.34 -0.99
CA THR A 294 28.89 -0.92 -1.65
C THR A 294 30.04 -1.07 -0.67
N ALA A 295 30.38 -0.02 0.08
CA ALA A 295 31.42 -0.05 1.11
C ALA A 295 31.13 -1.09 2.21
N TYR A 296 29.86 -1.26 2.58
CA TYR A 296 29.48 -2.29 3.56
C TYR A 296 29.78 -3.70 3.04
N PHE A 297 29.41 -4.05 1.81
CA PHE A 297 29.73 -5.37 1.24
C PHE A 297 31.23 -5.59 1.05
N LEU A 298 31.98 -4.57 0.61
CA LEU A 298 33.44 -4.63 0.52
C LEU A 298 34.08 -4.90 1.90
N SER A 299 33.54 -4.30 2.97
CA SER A 299 34.00 -4.56 4.34
C SER A 299 33.73 -6.01 4.82
N LYS A 300 32.81 -6.72 4.16
CA LYS A 300 32.52 -8.15 4.40
C LYS A 300 33.42 -9.07 3.57
N GLY A 301 34.35 -8.53 2.79
CA GLY A 301 35.30 -9.31 1.98
C GLY A 301 34.75 -9.78 0.64
N VAL A 302 33.67 -9.16 0.15
CA VAL A 302 33.15 -9.40 -1.21
C VAL A 302 34.20 -8.96 -2.23
N ASP A 303 34.46 -9.80 -3.23
CA ASP A 303 35.38 -9.51 -4.32
C ASP A 303 34.94 -8.24 -5.09
N PRO A 304 35.73 -7.15 -5.08
CA PRO A 304 35.40 -5.93 -5.80
C PRO A 304 35.35 -6.10 -7.32
N ASP A 305 36.01 -7.13 -7.86
CA ASP A 305 36.09 -7.43 -9.29
C ASP A 305 35.07 -8.48 -9.74
N HIS A 306 34.07 -8.77 -8.91
CA HIS A 306 32.95 -9.60 -9.32
C HIS A 306 32.31 -9.06 -10.61
N ALA A 307 32.40 -9.86 -11.67
CA ALA A 307 31.96 -9.50 -13.00
C ALA A 307 30.60 -10.15 -13.31
N MET A 308 29.72 -9.35 -13.91
CA MET A 308 28.40 -9.78 -14.38
C MET A 308 28.42 -10.04 -15.89
N LYS A 309 27.24 -10.02 -16.53
CA LYS A 309 27.06 -10.16 -17.97
C LYS A 309 28.10 -9.36 -18.76
N TYR A 310 28.66 -9.97 -19.80
CA TYR A 310 29.74 -9.42 -20.63
C TYR A 310 31.07 -9.17 -19.91
N ASN A 311 31.31 -9.83 -18.76
CA ASN A 311 32.52 -9.69 -17.96
C ASN A 311 32.74 -8.25 -17.43
N ARG A 312 31.65 -7.50 -17.22
CA ARG A 312 31.71 -6.12 -16.73
C ARG A 312 31.70 -6.10 -15.21
N THR A 313 32.58 -5.31 -14.61
CA THR A 313 32.67 -5.14 -13.15
C THR A 313 31.88 -3.93 -12.66
N ALA A 314 31.64 -3.88 -11.36
CA ALA A 314 31.02 -2.74 -10.68
C ALA A 314 31.76 -1.42 -10.95
N LEU A 315 33.09 -1.47 -11.10
CA LEU A 315 33.95 -0.32 -11.36
C LEU A 315 33.65 0.32 -12.72
N SER A 316 33.42 -0.48 -13.76
CA SER A 316 33.06 0.01 -15.09
C SER A 316 31.76 0.80 -15.08
N TYR A 317 30.71 0.27 -14.43
CA TYR A 317 29.41 0.94 -14.33
C TYR A 317 29.44 2.18 -13.43
N ALA A 318 30.08 2.10 -12.26
CA ALA A 318 30.24 3.25 -11.37
C ALA A 318 31.07 4.37 -12.02
N GLY A 319 32.06 4.00 -12.82
CA GLY A 319 32.87 4.92 -13.61
C GLY A 319 32.08 5.59 -14.71
N TYR A 320 31.30 4.81 -15.46
CA TYR A 320 30.39 5.32 -16.48
C TYR A 320 29.46 6.39 -15.87
N GLN A 321 28.70 6.07 -14.82
CA GLN A 321 27.74 6.99 -14.20
C GLN A 321 28.37 8.11 -13.35
N ALA A 322 29.71 8.21 -13.34
CA ALA A 322 30.48 9.19 -12.57
C ALA A 322 30.25 9.17 -11.05
N TYR A 323 29.93 7.99 -10.48
CA TYR A 323 29.72 7.81 -9.04
C TYR A 323 31.05 7.82 -8.27
N THR A 324 31.64 9.02 -8.13
CA THR A 324 32.97 9.24 -7.56
C THR A 324 33.18 8.59 -6.19
N GLY A 325 32.16 8.60 -5.32
CA GLY A 325 32.21 7.97 -3.99
C GLY A 325 32.34 6.44 -4.07
N THR A 326 31.46 5.80 -4.83
CA THR A 326 31.49 4.37 -5.12
C THR A 326 32.80 3.95 -5.79
N VAL A 327 33.27 4.71 -6.79
CA VAL A 327 34.55 4.46 -7.46
C VAL A 327 35.71 4.45 -6.46
N LYS A 328 35.77 5.44 -5.55
CA LYS A 328 36.79 5.48 -4.50
C LYS A 328 36.70 4.27 -3.58
N ALA A 329 35.50 3.85 -3.20
CA ALA A 329 35.30 2.69 -2.33
C ALA A 329 35.82 1.40 -2.99
N LEU A 330 35.49 1.17 -4.27
CA LEU A 330 35.94 0.02 -5.04
C LEU A 330 37.47 0.01 -5.22
N LEU A 331 38.07 1.14 -5.63
CA LEU A 331 39.53 1.25 -5.78
C LEU A 331 40.27 1.05 -4.45
N ALA A 332 39.72 1.60 -3.35
CA ALA A 332 40.29 1.41 -2.01
C ALA A 332 40.20 -0.05 -1.53
N ALA A 333 39.22 -0.82 -2.01
CA ALA A 333 39.11 -2.24 -1.77
C ALA A 333 39.97 -3.11 -2.70
N GLY A 334 40.71 -2.50 -3.63
CA GLY A 334 41.63 -3.19 -4.51
C GLY A 334 41.05 -3.65 -5.84
N ALA A 335 39.93 -3.06 -6.30
CA ALA A 335 39.38 -3.32 -7.63
C ALA A 335 40.43 -3.09 -8.74
N ASP A 336 40.50 -3.99 -9.71
CA ASP A 336 41.37 -3.84 -10.87
C ASP A 336 40.84 -2.75 -11.81
N VAL A 337 41.53 -1.61 -11.77
CA VAL A 337 41.24 -0.44 -12.62
C VAL A 337 41.40 -0.73 -14.12
N ASN A 338 42.12 -1.79 -14.49
CA ASN A 338 42.36 -2.16 -15.89
C ASN A 338 41.58 -3.41 -16.32
N TRP A 339 40.63 -3.88 -15.51
CA TRP A 339 39.81 -5.04 -15.86
C TRP A 339 39.12 -4.83 -17.21
N THR A 340 39.27 -5.78 -18.14
CA THR A 340 38.64 -5.69 -19.45
C THR A 340 37.35 -6.48 -19.52
N ASP A 341 36.30 -5.85 -20.04
CA ASP A 341 35.08 -6.55 -20.41
C ASP A 341 35.30 -7.49 -21.63
N ALA A 342 34.24 -8.18 -22.06
CA ALA A 342 34.30 -9.11 -23.20
C ALA A 342 34.72 -8.46 -24.54
N HIS A 343 34.74 -7.13 -24.63
CA HIS A 343 35.11 -6.35 -25.82
C HIS A 343 36.46 -5.65 -25.64
N GLY A 344 37.20 -5.95 -24.58
CA GLY A 344 38.49 -5.31 -24.28
C GLY A 344 38.35 -3.90 -23.68
N ARG A 345 37.15 -3.47 -23.29
CA ARG A 345 36.90 -2.14 -22.71
C ARG A 345 37.21 -2.13 -21.23
N THR A 346 37.92 -1.11 -20.78
CA THR A 346 38.33 -0.91 -19.39
C THR A 346 37.41 0.06 -18.65
N PRO A 347 37.43 0.11 -17.30
CA PRO A 347 36.68 1.10 -16.54
C PRO A 347 36.92 2.55 -17.00
N ILE A 348 38.15 2.89 -17.38
CA ILE A 348 38.47 4.23 -17.88
C ILE A 348 37.87 4.52 -19.26
N TRP A 349 37.73 3.51 -20.12
CA TRP A 349 37.00 3.66 -21.39
C TRP A 349 35.57 4.16 -21.15
N TYR A 350 34.89 3.58 -20.16
CA TYR A 350 33.53 3.99 -19.78
C TYR A 350 33.47 5.40 -19.17
N ALA A 351 34.43 5.76 -18.31
CA ALA A 351 34.44 7.08 -17.67
C ALA A 351 34.69 8.26 -18.64
N ILE A 352 35.41 8.02 -19.75
CA ILE A 352 35.62 9.08 -20.76
C ILE A 352 34.30 9.47 -21.45
N GLN A 353 33.37 8.52 -21.61
CA GLN A 353 32.08 8.78 -22.27
C GLN A 353 31.25 9.84 -21.53
N THR A 354 31.40 9.95 -20.20
CA THR A 354 30.64 10.91 -19.38
C THR A 354 31.36 12.22 -19.09
N ARG A 355 32.61 12.36 -19.55
CA ARG A 355 33.44 13.58 -19.44
C ARG A 355 33.61 14.12 -18.00
N ASP A 356 33.43 13.28 -16.98
CA ASP A 356 33.73 13.67 -15.59
C ASP A 356 35.23 13.52 -15.30
N SER A 357 35.91 14.66 -15.20
CA SER A 357 37.36 14.72 -14.97
C SER A 357 37.81 14.13 -13.63
N LYS A 358 36.93 14.02 -12.62
CA LYS A 358 37.29 13.48 -11.31
C LYS A 358 37.48 11.98 -11.33
N VAL A 359 36.58 11.26 -12.01
CA VAL A 359 36.65 9.80 -12.11
C VAL A 359 37.79 9.38 -13.02
N ILE A 360 38.00 10.09 -14.12
CA ILE A 360 39.15 9.87 -15.01
C ILE A 360 40.46 10.06 -14.24
N ALA A 361 40.61 11.17 -13.50
CA ALA A 361 41.80 11.41 -12.68
C ALA A 361 41.99 10.37 -11.56
N LEU A 362 40.90 9.80 -11.03
CA LEU A 362 40.98 8.66 -10.10
C LEU A 362 41.51 7.41 -10.81
N TYR A 363 41.00 7.06 -11.99
CA TYR A 363 41.49 5.90 -12.73
C TYR A 363 42.94 6.05 -13.17
N GLU A 364 43.34 7.20 -13.71
CA GLU A 364 44.73 7.49 -14.07
C GLU A 364 45.68 7.36 -12.88
N LYS A 365 45.25 7.76 -11.67
CA LYS A 365 46.05 7.63 -10.46
C LYS A 365 46.32 6.16 -10.07
N TYR A 366 45.36 5.27 -10.32
CA TYR A 366 45.47 3.86 -9.94
C TYR A 366 45.97 2.98 -11.10
N SER A 367 45.97 3.47 -12.34
CA SER A 367 46.48 2.75 -13.51
C SER A 367 48.02 2.88 -13.60
N PRO A 368 48.75 1.83 -14.01
CA PRO A 368 50.19 1.90 -14.23
C PRO A 368 50.53 2.85 -15.39
N ALA A 369 51.65 3.58 -15.26
CA ALA A 369 52.03 4.69 -16.15
C ALA A 369 52.21 4.35 -17.65
N ASP A 370 52.29 3.05 -18.00
CA ASP A 370 52.54 2.57 -19.37
C ASP A 370 51.28 2.00 -20.07
N TYR A 371 50.10 2.09 -19.45
CA TYR A 371 48.86 1.55 -20.01
C TYR A 371 48.10 2.60 -20.84
N GLU A 372 48.11 2.46 -22.16
CA GLU A 372 47.42 3.36 -23.12
C GLU A 372 46.25 2.64 -23.83
N PRO A 373 45.09 2.42 -23.16
CA PRO A 373 43.99 1.63 -23.72
C PRO A 373 43.24 2.30 -24.89
N TYR A 374 43.58 3.55 -25.22
CA TYR A 374 42.87 4.36 -26.23
C TYR A 374 43.55 4.40 -27.60
N LYS A 375 44.75 3.83 -27.75
CA LYS A 375 45.49 3.92 -29.02
C LYS A 375 44.92 3.03 -30.13
N ASP A 376 44.19 1.97 -29.77
CA ASP A 376 43.79 0.92 -30.70
C ASP A 376 42.26 0.84 -30.94
N MET A 377 41.46 1.76 -30.39
CA MET A 377 40.00 1.73 -30.54
C MET A 377 39.54 2.75 -31.58
N GLU A 378 39.06 2.27 -32.73
CA GLU A 378 38.39 3.11 -33.72
C GLU A 378 37.05 3.65 -33.16
N PRO A 379 36.66 4.90 -33.44
CA PRO A 379 35.46 5.53 -32.84
C PRO A 379 34.11 5.00 -33.36
N ASP A 380 34.10 3.98 -34.23
CA ASP A 380 33.02 3.79 -35.21
C ASP A 380 32.18 2.52 -35.02
N GLU A 381 32.24 1.83 -33.88
CA GLU A 381 31.18 0.88 -33.54
C GLU A 381 30.06 1.63 -32.80
N GLU A 382 28.88 1.65 -33.44
CA GLU A 382 27.65 2.24 -32.93
C GLU A 382 27.57 2.15 -31.41
N PHE A 383 27.37 3.30 -30.78
CA PHE A 383 27.09 3.41 -29.36
C PHE A 383 25.76 2.69 -29.12
N ASP A 384 25.83 1.37 -28.96
CA ASP A 384 24.70 0.51 -28.61
C ASP A 384 24.10 1.14 -27.37
N ASP A 385 22.85 1.57 -27.47
CA ASP A 385 22.13 2.32 -26.46
C ASP A 385 21.89 1.39 -25.25
N TRP A 386 22.96 1.15 -24.49
CA TRP A 386 23.08 0.23 -23.36
C TRP A 386 22.13 0.59 -22.20
N ALA A 387 21.55 1.79 -22.23
CA ALA A 387 20.47 2.20 -21.34
C ALA A 387 19.12 1.55 -21.72
N THR A 388 18.94 1.12 -22.98
CA THR A 388 17.68 0.53 -23.47
C THR A 388 17.63 -0.99 -23.40
N GLU A 389 18.78 -1.69 -23.43
CA GLU A 389 18.79 -3.17 -23.33
C GLU A 389 18.43 -3.69 -21.94
N ASP A 390 18.68 -2.90 -20.89
CA ASP A 390 18.38 -3.25 -19.49
C ASP A 390 17.10 -2.57 -18.95
N GLU A 391 16.39 -1.77 -19.77
CA GLU A 391 15.11 -1.12 -19.40
C GLU A 391 13.86 -1.90 -19.87
N ILE A 392 14.03 -3.09 -20.44
CA ILE A 392 12.93 -4.01 -20.76
C ILE A 392 13.13 -5.30 -19.98
N GLU A 393 12.66 -5.32 -18.73
CA GLU A 393 11.96 -6.47 -18.11
C GLU A 393 11.16 -6.01 -16.88
#